data_AF-A0A2G9TFQ5-F1
#
_entry.id   AF-A0A2G9TFQ5-F1
#
_cell.length_a   1.000
_cell.length_b   1.000
_cell.length_c   1.000
_cell.angle_alpha   90.00
_cell.angle_beta   90.00
_cell.angle_gamma   90.00
#
_symmetry.space_group_name_H-M   'P 1'
#
loop_
_entity.id
_entity.type
_entity.pdbx_description
1 polymer ?
#
loop_
_entity_poly.entity_id
_entity_poly.type
_entity_poly.pdbx_seq_one_letter_code
_entity_poly.pdbx_strand_id
1 'polypeptide(L)'
;MGAVRSHHCFGGNAQQWSQIESLVDVNSEEYKQNYSQMMGIVDDLRQKIAKIAEGGGEKARALHKSRGKMLARERINALIDPGTAFLELSQLAGFQLYGSEEVPAGGVITGLGTVSGRVCVISANDATVKGGTYYPITVKKHLRAQEIARENSLPCIYLVDSGGANLPRQADIFADRDHFGRIFYNQATLSSKGIPQLAVVMGSCTAGGAYVPAMADQAIIVKGTGTVFLGGPPLVKAATGED
;
A
#
# COMPACT_ATOMS: atom_id res chain seq x y z
N MET A 1 17.63 31.53 -18.06
CA MET A 1 17.17 30.86 -19.31
C MET A 1 18.04 29.63 -19.50
N GLY A 2 17.64 28.50 -18.92
CA GLY A 2 18.42 27.26 -18.92
C GLY A 2 17.83 26.26 -19.89
N ALA A 3 18.64 25.79 -20.82
CA ALA A 3 18.27 24.87 -21.90
C ALA A 3 17.72 23.54 -21.36
N VAL A 4 16.55 23.15 -21.87
CA VAL A 4 16.02 21.78 -21.70
C VAL A 4 16.87 20.85 -22.55
N ARG A 5 17.50 19.87 -21.91
CA ARG A 5 18.34 18.86 -22.57
C ARG A 5 17.48 18.02 -23.51
N SER A 6 17.73 18.15 -24.81
CA SER A 6 17.27 17.25 -25.86
C SER A 6 18.00 15.91 -25.74
N HIS A 7 17.38 14.90 -25.13
CA HIS A 7 17.87 13.54 -25.23
C HIS A 7 17.55 12.96 -26.61
N HIS A 8 18.61 12.48 -27.25
CA HIS A 8 18.69 11.96 -28.60
C HIS A 8 17.84 10.70 -28.77
N CYS A 9 16.74 10.85 -29.52
CA CYS A 9 16.07 9.77 -30.25
C CYS A 9 15.60 10.32 -31.61
N PHE A 10 16.52 10.67 -32.51
CA PHE A 10 16.17 11.00 -33.90
C PHE A 10 17.22 10.44 -34.86
N GLY A 11 17.02 9.18 -35.26
CA GLY A 11 17.50 8.67 -36.53
C GLY A 11 16.33 8.69 -37.53
N GLY A 12 16.50 9.42 -38.64
CA GLY A 12 15.73 9.30 -39.89
C GLY A 12 14.20 9.44 -39.81
N ASN A 13 13.67 10.59 -40.26
CA ASN A 13 12.24 10.92 -40.36
C ASN A 13 11.48 10.89 -39.03
N ALA A 14 11.40 12.05 -38.38
CA ALA A 14 10.40 12.29 -37.34
C ALA A 14 9.01 12.08 -37.98
N GLN A 15 8.43 10.90 -37.76
CA GLN A 15 7.07 10.60 -38.16
C GLN A 15 6.18 11.60 -37.43
N GLN A 16 5.66 12.59 -38.15
CA GLN A 16 4.78 13.60 -37.60
C GLN A 16 3.42 12.92 -37.38
N TRP A 17 3.07 12.68 -36.12
CA TRP A 17 1.82 12.00 -35.77
C TRP A 17 0.66 12.91 -36.20
N SER A 18 -0.29 12.39 -36.97
CA SER A 18 -1.44 13.17 -37.40
C SER A 18 -2.31 13.51 -36.19
N GLN A 19 -2.61 14.80 -36.03
CA GLN A 19 -3.55 15.28 -35.02
C GLN A 19 -4.93 14.65 -35.26
N ILE A 20 -5.55 14.13 -34.19
CA ILE A 20 -6.94 13.69 -34.24
C ILE A 20 -7.81 14.92 -34.01
N GLU A 21 -8.57 15.34 -35.02
CA GLU A 21 -9.55 16.41 -34.88
C GLU A 21 -10.76 15.90 -34.09
N SER A 22 -11.14 16.64 -33.03
CA SER A 22 -12.32 16.30 -32.24
C SER A 22 -13.58 16.70 -32.99
N LEU A 23 -14.48 15.74 -33.21
CA LEU A 23 -15.82 15.97 -33.74
C LEU A 23 -16.86 16.25 -32.65
N VAL A 24 -16.45 16.26 -31.37
CA VAL A 24 -17.33 16.45 -30.23
C VAL A 24 -17.66 17.93 -30.05
N ASP A 25 -18.95 18.29 -30.11
CA ASP A 25 -19.45 19.61 -29.71
C ASP A 25 -19.75 19.62 -28.20
N VAL A 26 -18.91 20.33 -27.44
CA VAL A 26 -19.03 20.47 -25.98
C VAL A 26 -20.22 21.34 -25.54
N ASN A 27 -20.86 22.06 -26.47
CA ASN A 27 -22.04 22.88 -26.17
C ASN A 27 -23.35 22.16 -26.48
N SER A 28 -23.29 20.99 -27.12
CA SER A 28 -24.47 20.17 -27.41
C SER A 28 -25.16 19.69 -26.12
N GLU A 29 -26.48 19.50 -26.20
CA GLU A 29 -27.24 18.98 -25.06
C GLU A 29 -26.85 17.54 -24.73
N GLU A 30 -26.52 16.72 -25.73
CA GLU A 30 -26.02 15.37 -25.54
C GLU A 30 -24.72 15.35 -24.73
N TYR A 31 -23.75 16.21 -25.08
CA TYR A 31 -22.50 16.33 -24.32
C TYR A 31 -22.76 16.72 -22.86
N LYS A 32 -23.61 17.73 -22.62
CA LYS A 32 -23.93 18.20 -21.26
C LYS A 32 -24.61 17.11 -20.42
N GLN A 33 -25.51 16.32 -21.02
CA GLN A 33 -26.16 15.20 -20.34
C GLN A 33 -25.15 14.10 -19.98
N ASN A 34 -24.32 13.67 -20.94
CA ASN A 34 -23.28 12.67 -20.72
C ASN A 34 -22.28 13.11 -19.65
N TYR A 35 -21.85 14.37 -19.70
CA TYR A 35 -20.96 14.97 -18.70
C TYR A 35 -21.59 14.95 -17.32
N SER A 36 -22.84 15.39 -17.18
CA SER A 36 -23.57 15.43 -15.90
C SER A 36 -23.69 14.02 -15.27
N GLN A 37 -24.07 13.02 -16.08
CA GLN A 37 -24.18 11.64 -15.62
C GLN A 37 -22.83 11.06 -15.17
N MET A 38 -21.77 11.29 -15.96
CA MET A 38 -20.42 10.85 -15.59
C MET A 38 -19.94 11.52 -14.31
N MET A 39 -20.19 12.82 -14.15
CA MET A 39 -19.81 13.56 -12.95
C MET A 39 -20.49 13.01 -11.69
N GLY A 40 -21.76 12.57 -11.80
CA GLY A 40 -22.44 11.89 -10.69
C GLY A 40 -21.70 10.63 -10.20
N ILE A 41 -21.17 9.81 -11.13
CA ILE A 41 -20.40 8.61 -10.79
C ILE A 41 -19.02 8.97 -10.22
N VAL A 42 -18.35 9.96 -10.81
CA VAL A 42 -17.04 10.43 -10.35
C VAL A 42 -17.12 10.99 -8.93
N ASP A 43 -18.17 11.75 -8.62
CA ASP A 43 -18.33 12.34 -7.29
C ASP A 43 -18.68 11.29 -6.22
N ASP A 44 -19.51 10.30 -6.55
CA ASP A 44 -19.75 9.13 -5.68
C ASP A 44 -18.45 8.35 -5.39
N LEU A 45 -17.62 8.12 -6.42
CA LEU A 45 -16.31 7.49 -6.24
C LEU A 45 -15.39 8.33 -5.32
N ARG A 46 -15.34 9.64 -5.54
CA ARG A 46 -14.54 10.57 -4.71
C ARG A 46 -14.98 10.55 -3.26
N GLN A 47 -16.29 10.54 -2.99
CA GLN A 47 -16.83 10.47 -1.64
C GLN A 47 -16.46 9.15 -0.94
N LYS A 48 -16.57 8.02 -1.64
CA LYS A 48 -16.16 6.70 -1.11
C LYS A 48 -14.67 6.66 -0.80
N ILE A 49 -13.82 7.17 -1.69
CA ILE A 49 -12.37 7.24 -1.47
C ILE A 49 -12.04 8.17 -0.29
N ALA A 50 -12.69 9.32 -0.20
CA ALA A 50 -12.50 10.25 0.92
C ALA A 50 -12.82 9.60 2.26
N LYS A 51 -13.93 8.86 2.34
CA LYS A 51 -14.29 8.09 3.54
C LYS A 51 -13.25 7.01 3.87
N ILE A 52 -12.80 6.28 2.86
CA ILE A 52 -11.76 5.25 3.03
C ILE A 52 -10.43 5.85 3.51
N ALA A 53 -10.09 7.06 3.07
CA ALA A 53 -8.88 7.75 3.48
C ALA A 53 -8.86 8.11 4.98
N GLU A 54 -10.01 8.05 5.67
CA GLU A 54 -10.10 8.20 7.13
C GLU A 54 -9.58 6.97 7.92
N GLY A 55 -9.23 5.87 7.25
CA GLY A 55 -8.70 4.67 7.91
C GLY A 55 -9.68 4.12 8.95
N GLY A 56 -9.19 3.80 10.16
CA GLY A 56 -10.02 3.31 11.27
C GLY A 56 -10.96 4.35 11.92
N GLY A 57 -11.14 5.52 11.30
CA GLY A 57 -11.93 6.62 11.83
C GLY A 57 -11.18 7.51 12.82
N GLU A 58 -11.81 8.63 13.18
CA GLU A 58 -11.19 9.70 13.97
C GLU A 58 -10.63 9.22 15.31
N LYS A 59 -11.39 8.42 16.05
CA LYS A 59 -11.00 7.93 17.38
C LYS A 59 -9.74 7.05 17.32
N ALA A 60 -9.66 6.17 16.32
CA ALA A 60 -8.49 5.30 16.12
C ALA A 60 -7.27 6.11 15.64
N ARG A 61 -7.47 7.09 14.76
CA ARG A 61 -6.41 8.00 14.30
C ARG A 61 -5.85 8.85 15.44
N ALA A 62 -6.72 9.39 16.29
CA ALA A 62 -6.32 10.17 17.46
C ALA A 62 -5.50 9.33 18.45
N LEU A 63 -5.94 8.09 18.74
CA LEU A 63 -5.19 7.16 19.58
C LEU A 63 -3.84 6.76 18.96
N HIS A 64 -3.77 6.59 17.65
CA HIS A 64 -2.51 6.31 16.96
C HIS A 64 -1.54 7.49 17.06
N LYS A 65 -2.03 8.71 16.85
CA LYS A 65 -1.23 9.94 16.97
C LYS A 65 -0.79 10.23 18.40
N SER A 66 -1.61 9.95 19.41
CA SER A 66 -1.23 10.16 20.82
C SER A 66 -0.06 9.28 21.25
N ARG A 67 0.24 8.21 20.51
CA ARG A 67 1.43 7.36 20.68
C ARG A 67 2.67 7.91 19.95
N GLY A 68 2.62 9.12 19.41
CA GLY A 68 3.72 9.75 18.68
C GLY A 68 3.96 9.19 17.28
N LYS A 69 2.97 8.52 16.68
CA LYS A 69 3.11 7.82 15.39
C LYS A 69 2.41 8.58 14.26
N MET A 70 3.07 8.67 13.11
CA MET A 70 2.46 9.12 11.86
C MET A 70 1.45 8.10 11.33
N LEU A 71 0.39 8.55 10.69
CA LEU A 71 -0.57 7.69 9.97
C LEU A 71 0.08 7.06 8.73
N ALA A 72 -0.48 5.96 8.21
CA ALA A 72 0.07 5.26 7.05
C ALA A 72 0.28 6.18 5.83
N ARG A 73 -0.73 6.99 5.48
CA ARG A 73 -0.64 7.95 4.37
C ARG A 73 0.32 9.12 4.64
N GLU A 74 0.43 9.55 5.89
CA GLU A 74 1.41 10.56 6.30
C GLU A 74 2.84 10.03 6.14
N ARG A 75 3.08 8.76 6.48
CA ARG A 75 4.38 8.09 6.29
C ARG A 75 4.75 7.98 4.81
N ILE A 76 3.80 7.61 3.95
CA ILE A 76 4.03 7.57 2.50
C ILE A 76 4.38 8.95 1.97
N ASN A 77 3.61 9.98 2.33
CA ASN A 77 3.88 11.35 1.89
C ASN A 77 5.24 11.89 2.35
N ALA A 78 5.71 11.47 3.53
CA ALA A 78 7.03 11.85 4.02
C ALA A 78 8.18 11.03 3.40
N LEU A 79 7.89 9.85 2.85
CA LEU A 79 8.86 8.96 2.23
C LEU A 79 9.12 9.32 0.76
N ILE A 80 8.06 9.69 0.01
CA ILE A 80 8.17 10.00 -1.41
C ILE A 80 8.83 11.36 -1.65
N ASP A 81 9.46 11.49 -2.81
CA ASP A 81 10.17 12.70 -3.20
C ASP A 81 9.19 13.89 -3.32
N PRO A 82 9.56 15.08 -2.81
CA PRO A 82 8.73 16.27 -2.89
C PRO A 82 8.30 16.60 -4.32
N GLY A 83 7.01 16.89 -4.50
CA GLY A 83 6.42 17.23 -5.81
C GLY A 83 6.11 16.02 -6.70
N THR A 84 6.39 14.80 -6.26
CA THR A 84 6.01 13.58 -7.00
C THR A 84 4.63 13.08 -6.60
N ALA A 85 3.94 12.43 -7.54
CA ALA A 85 2.65 11.82 -7.29
C ALA A 85 2.82 10.42 -6.67
N PHE A 86 1.79 10.00 -5.92
CA PHE A 86 1.64 8.62 -5.46
C PHE A 86 0.48 7.96 -6.20
N LEU A 87 0.76 6.90 -6.96
CA LEU A 87 -0.28 6.10 -7.61
C LEU A 87 -0.73 5.01 -6.64
N GLU A 88 -1.80 5.29 -5.91
CA GLU A 88 -2.37 4.32 -4.98
C GLU A 88 -3.12 3.19 -5.69
N LEU A 89 -2.93 1.96 -5.21
CA LEU A 89 -3.53 0.76 -5.77
C LEU A 89 -4.69 0.28 -4.89
N SER A 90 -5.79 -0.12 -5.55
CA SER A 90 -6.91 -0.80 -4.90
C SER A 90 -7.44 -0.06 -3.65
N GLN A 91 -7.73 1.23 -3.79
CA GLN A 91 -8.29 2.07 -2.73
C GLN A 91 -9.57 1.46 -2.11
N LEU A 92 -10.44 0.90 -2.95
CA LEU A 92 -11.69 0.28 -2.53
C LEU A 92 -11.54 -1.15 -1.97
N ALA A 93 -10.32 -1.64 -1.74
CA ALA A 93 -10.13 -2.96 -1.14
C ALA A 93 -10.85 -3.04 0.22
N GLY A 94 -11.60 -4.13 0.43
CA GLY A 94 -12.39 -4.35 1.65
C GLY A 94 -13.71 -3.59 1.72
N PHE A 95 -14.02 -2.71 0.75
CA PHE A 95 -15.28 -1.96 0.72
C PHE A 95 -16.48 -2.93 0.68
N GLN A 96 -17.32 -2.87 1.71
CA GLN A 96 -18.53 -3.70 1.88
C GLN A 96 -18.28 -5.23 1.84
N LEU A 97 -17.04 -5.68 2.05
CA LEU A 97 -16.67 -7.09 1.88
C LEU A 97 -16.95 -7.95 3.12
N TYR A 98 -16.92 -7.37 4.32
CA TYR A 98 -16.95 -8.11 5.59
C TYR A 98 -18.21 -7.85 6.43
N GLY A 99 -19.35 -7.68 5.75
CA GLY A 99 -20.63 -7.42 6.41
C GLY A 99 -20.60 -6.11 7.18
N SER A 100 -20.75 -6.18 8.51
CA SER A 100 -20.70 -5.01 9.41
C SER A 100 -19.28 -4.52 9.72
N GLU A 101 -18.25 -5.30 9.39
CA GLU A 101 -16.86 -4.89 9.63
C GLU A 101 -16.35 -4.01 8.49
N GLU A 102 -16.05 -2.75 8.81
CA GLU A 102 -15.33 -1.87 7.89
C GLU A 102 -13.82 -2.16 7.94
N VAL A 103 -13.23 -2.39 6.77
CA VAL A 103 -11.79 -2.58 6.58
C VAL A 103 -11.30 -1.66 5.46
N PRO A 104 -11.25 -0.33 5.68
CA PRO A 104 -10.89 0.64 4.66
C PRO A 104 -9.54 0.34 4.00
N ALA A 105 -9.50 0.42 2.68
CA ALA A 105 -8.33 0.09 1.85
C ALA A 105 -7.75 -1.31 2.11
N GLY A 106 -8.49 -2.22 2.74
CA GLY A 106 -8.01 -3.54 3.15
C GLY A 106 -7.02 -3.50 4.32
N GLY A 107 -6.93 -2.40 5.07
CA GLY A 107 -6.00 -2.24 6.20
C GLY A 107 -4.53 -2.06 5.79
N VAL A 108 -4.26 -1.89 4.50
CA VAL A 108 -2.92 -1.63 3.96
C VAL A 108 -3.00 -0.68 2.77
N ILE A 109 -2.17 0.36 2.77
CA ILE A 109 -2.04 1.30 1.66
C ILE A 109 -0.91 0.79 0.77
N THR A 110 -1.20 0.47 -0.48
CA THR A 110 -0.20 0.04 -1.46
C THR A 110 -0.19 0.99 -2.65
N GLY A 111 0.97 1.19 -3.27
CA GLY A 111 1.07 2.05 -4.44
C GLY A 111 2.48 2.27 -4.94
N LEU A 112 2.60 3.08 -5.99
CA LEU A 112 3.86 3.48 -6.58
C LEU A 112 4.19 4.92 -6.17
N GLY A 113 5.40 5.11 -5.65
CA GLY A 113 5.93 6.43 -5.31
C GLY A 113 7.39 6.56 -5.73
N THR A 114 7.84 7.78 -6.02
CA THR A 114 9.26 8.02 -6.31
C THR A 114 9.99 8.26 -5.00
N VAL A 115 11.08 7.53 -4.75
CA VAL A 115 11.93 7.66 -3.56
C VAL A 115 13.37 7.77 -4.03
N SER A 116 14.03 8.89 -3.74
CA SER A 116 15.40 9.18 -4.19
C SER A 116 15.57 9.01 -5.71
N GLY A 117 14.62 9.52 -6.49
CA GLY A 117 14.59 9.46 -7.95
C GLY A 117 14.24 8.10 -8.55
N ARG A 118 13.82 7.12 -7.74
CA ARG A 118 13.46 5.77 -8.20
C ARG A 118 12.00 5.45 -7.90
N VAL A 119 11.29 4.89 -8.86
CA VAL A 119 9.91 4.41 -8.64
C VAL A 119 9.96 3.14 -7.81
N CYS A 120 9.28 3.14 -6.67
CA CYS A 120 9.22 2.03 -5.72
C CYS A 120 7.77 1.60 -5.50
N VAL A 121 7.56 0.30 -5.29
CA VAL A 121 6.33 -0.20 -4.71
C VAL A 121 6.40 -0.01 -3.20
N ILE A 122 5.42 0.70 -2.64
CA ILE A 122 5.31 0.96 -1.20
C ILE A 122 4.10 0.19 -0.67
N SER A 123 4.25 -0.47 0.48
CA SER A 123 3.18 -1.15 1.21
C SER A 123 3.21 -0.73 2.66
N ALA A 124 2.19 -0.01 3.12
CA ALA A 124 2.12 0.56 4.46
C ALA A 124 0.88 0.06 5.20
N ASN A 125 1.08 -0.67 6.31
CA ASN A 125 -0.03 -1.11 7.14
C ASN A 125 -0.70 0.09 7.82
N ASP A 126 -2.03 0.10 7.84
CA ASP A 126 -2.80 1.07 8.61
C ASP A 126 -3.19 0.47 9.96
N ALA A 127 -2.38 0.74 10.97
CA ALA A 127 -2.62 0.29 12.33
C ALA A 127 -3.94 0.82 12.94
N THR A 128 -4.55 1.85 12.35
CA THR A 128 -5.85 2.35 12.80
C THR A 128 -6.99 1.42 12.36
N VAL A 129 -6.83 0.68 11.26
CA VAL A 129 -7.82 -0.26 10.74
C VAL A 129 -7.63 -1.61 11.40
N LYS A 130 -8.48 -1.94 12.38
CA LYS A 130 -8.49 -3.25 13.07
C LYS A 130 -7.09 -3.63 13.62
N GLY A 131 -6.34 -2.65 14.10
CA GLY A 131 -4.98 -2.85 14.62
C GLY A 131 -3.93 -3.19 13.56
N GLY A 132 -4.22 -2.93 12.28
CA GLY A 132 -3.36 -3.31 11.15
C GLY A 132 -3.33 -4.82 10.90
N THR A 133 -4.33 -5.56 11.39
CA THR A 133 -4.40 -7.01 11.21
C THR A 133 -4.70 -7.38 9.76
N TYR A 134 -4.13 -8.48 9.28
CA TYR A 134 -4.36 -8.98 7.94
C TYR A 134 -5.71 -9.71 7.86
N TYR A 135 -6.62 -9.15 7.07
CA TYR A 135 -7.80 -9.84 6.55
C TYR A 135 -7.42 -10.58 5.26
N PRO A 136 -8.26 -11.50 4.74
CA PRO A 136 -8.01 -12.16 3.46
C PRO A 136 -7.73 -11.17 2.31
N ILE A 137 -8.46 -10.04 2.26
CA ILE A 137 -8.22 -8.99 1.26
C ILE A 137 -6.89 -8.26 1.46
N THR A 138 -6.42 -8.13 2.70
CA THR A 138 -5.12 -7.51 3.02
C THR A 138 -4.00 -8.36 2.43
N VAL A 139 -4.08 -9.68 2.57
CA VAL A 139 -3.12 -10.63 1.97
C VAL A 139 -3.13 -10.47 0.46
N LYS A 140 -4.30 -10.57 -0.16
CA LYS A 140 -4.44 -10.45 -1.61
C LYS A 140 -3.90 -9.12 -2.14
N LYS A 141 -4.21 -8.00 -1.47
CA LYS A 141 -3.72 -6.66 -1.84
C LYS A 141 -2.19 -6.54 -1.70
N HIS A 142 -1.61 -7.11 -0.64
CA HIS A 142 -0.16 -7.14 -0.47
C HIS A 142 0.51 -7.95 -1.58
N LEU A 143 0.02 -9.17 -1.86
CA LEU A 143 0.56 -10.02 -2.91
C LEU A 143 0.45 -9.37 -4.30
N ARG A 144 -0.67 -8.69 -4.59
CA ARG A 144 -0.82 -7.95 -5.84
C ARG A 144 0.21 -6.82 -5.98
N ALA A 145 0.56 -6.14 -4.88
CA ALA A 145 1.63 -5.13 -4.91
C ALA A 145 3.00 -5.74 -5.24
N GLN A 146 3.32 -6.91 -4.65
CA GLN A 146 4.55 -7.64 -4.97
C GLN A 146 4.58 -8.19 -6.40
N GLU A 147 3.43 -8.58 -6.94
CA GLU A 147 3.31 -8.99 -8.34
C GLU A 147 3.63 -7.83 -9.29
N ILE A 148 3.07 -6.66 -9.03
CA ILE A 148 3.41 -5.43 -9.77
C ILE A 148 4.90 -5.12 -9.64
N ALA A 149 5.48 -5.25 -8.44
CA ALA A 149 6.92 -5.07 -8.23
C ALA A 149 7.74 -6.03 -9.09
N ARG A 150 7.34 -7.31 -9.16
CA ARG A 150 8.01 -8.34 -9.96
C ARG A 150 7.94 -8.05 -11.46
N GLU A 151 6.75 -7.76 -11.96
CA GLU A 151 6.49 -7.56 -13.39
C GLU A 151 7.23 -6.32 -13.92
N ASN A 152 7.43 -5.32 -13.07
CA ASN A 152 8.02 -4.03 -13.45
C ASN A 152 9.44 -3.82 -12.89
N SER A 153 10.02 -4.83 -12.23
CA SER A 153 11.35 -4.76 -11.60
C SER A 153 11.53 -3.58 -10.64
N LEU A 154 10.51 -3.31 -9.81
CA LEU A 154 10.48 -2.15 -8.91
C LEU A 154 10.92 -2.53 -7.49
N PRO A 155 11.80 -1.75 -6.84
CA PRO A 155 12.14 -1.94 -5.43
C PRO A 155 10.90 -1.90 -4.53
N CYS A 156 10.90 -2.70 -3.47
CA CYS A 156 9.82 -2.78 -2.50
C CYS A 156 10.21 -2.09 -1.19
N ILE A 157 9.32 -1.24 -0.67
CA ILE A 157 9.44 -0.63 0.66
C ILE A 157 8.21 -0.99 1.50
N TYR A 158 8.44 -1.71 2.59
CA TYR A 158 7.42 -2.16 3.53
C TYR A 158 7.42 -1.29 4.78
N LEU A 159 6.39 -0.48 5.00
CA LEU A 159 6.16 0.28 6.23
C LEU A 159 5.30 -0.56 7.17
N VAL A 160 5.98 -1.35 8.02
CA VAL A 160 5.39 -2.42 8.82
C VAL A 160 4.86 -1.88 10.14
N ASP A 161 3.56 -2.10 10.38
CA ASP A 161 2.85 -1.70 11.59
C ASP A 161 1.57 -2.53 11.72
N SER A 162 1.70 -3.82 12.06
CA SER A 162 0.64 -4.81 11.99
C SER A 162 0.52 -5.65 13.25
N GLY A 163 -0.70 -5.79 13.77
CA GLY A 163 -1.04 -6.67 14.88
C GLY A 163 -1.04 -8.16 14.57
N GLY A 164 -0.70 -8.58 13.34
CA GLY A 164 -0.71 -9.99 12.91
C GLY A 164 -1.90 -10.34 12.02
N ALA A 165 -2.35 -11.60 12.05
CA ALA A 165 -3.47 -12.09 11.24
C ALA A 165 -4.83 -11.88 11.92
N ASN A 166 -5.89 -11.69 11.14
CA ASN A 166 -7.27 -11.75 11.64
C ASN A 166 -7.61 -13.21 11.99
N LEU A 167 -7.40 -13.59 13.26
CA LEU A 167 -7.56 -14.97 13.73
C LEU A 167 -8.94 -15.61 13.41
N PRO A 168 -10.08 -14.90 13.49
CA PRO A 168 -11.38 -15.48 13.12
C PRO A 168 -11.45 -15.98 11.67
N ARG A 169 -10.61 -15.43 10.78
CA ARG A 169 -10.54 -15.78 9.35
C ARG A 169 -9.23 -16.45 8.97
N GLN A 170 -8.51 -17.03 9.93
CA GLN A 170 -7.16 -17.57 9.72
C GLN A 170 -7.07 -18.59 8.58
N ALA A 171 -8.13 -19.37 8.33
CA ALA A 171 -8.15 -20.39 7.29
C ALA A 171 -7.94 -19.77 5.89
N ASP A 172 -8.54 -18.60 5.68
CA ASP A 172 -8.46 -17.80 4.44
C ASP A 172 -7.25 -16.86 4.41
N ILE A 173 -6.35 -16.97 5.38
CA ILE A 173 -5.17 -16.11 5.54
C ILE A 173 -3.88 -16.93 5.59
N PHE A 174 -3.89 -18.16 6.10
CA PHE A 174 -2.66 -18.86 6.48
C PHE A 174 -2.23 -19.96 5.50
N ALA A 175 -3.11 -20.92 5.22
CA ALA A 175 -2.67 -22.25 4.78
C ALA A 175 -2.37 -22.42 3.29
N ASP A 176 -2.99 -21.64 2.40
CA ASP A 176 -2.96 -21.89 0.95
C ASP A 176 -1.76 -21.23 0.24
N ARG A 177 -1.52 -21.62 -1.01
CA ARG A 177 -0.40 -21.18 -1.86
C ARG A 177 -0.27 -19.66 -1.96
N ASP A 178 -1.40 -18.96 -2.07
CA ASP A 178 -1.47 -17.52 -2.25
C ASP A 178 -1.97 -16.82 -0.97
N HIS A 179 -1.69 -17.43 0.19
CA HIS A 179 -1.95 -16.88 1.51
C HIS A 179 -0.70 -16.21 2.11
N PHE A 180 -0.73 -15.84 3.39
CA PHE A 180 0.22 -14.95 4.04
C PHE A 180 1.70 -15.33 3.86
N GLY A 181 2.00 -16.64 3.89
CA GLY A 181 3.37 -17.15 3.65
C GLY A 181 3.94 -16.81 2.25
N ARG A 182 3.07 -16.56 1.27
CA ARG A 182 3.47 -16.17 -0.09
C ARG A 182 4.19 -14.82 -0.13
N ILE A 183 3.94 -13.95 0.84
CA ILE A 183 4.62 -12.66 0.98
C ILE A 183 6.14 -12.90 1.12
N PHE A 184 6.54 -13.85 1.96
CA PHE A 184 7.94 -14.16 2.25
C PHE A 184 8.62 -14.87 1.08
N TYR A 185 7.92 -15.81 0.45
CA TYR A 185 8.38 -16.43 -0.80
C TYR A 185 8.62 -15.38 -1.88
N ASN A 186 7.71 -14.43 -2.03
CA ASN A 186 7.85 -13.33 -2.98
C ASN A 186 9.02 -12.42 -2.62
N GLN A 187 9.21 -12.03 -1.35
CA GLN A 187 10.36 -11.23 -0.91
C GLN A 187 11.68 -11.91 -1.27
N ALA A 188 11.87 -13.18 -0.92
CA ALA A 188 13.09 -13.92 -1.21
C ALA A 188 13.36 -14.04 -2.72
N THR A 189 12.33 -14.32 -3.52
CA THR A 189 12.45 -14.46 -4.97
C THR A 189 12.63 -13.14 -5.72
N LEU A 190 12.16 -12.02 -5.15
CA LEU A 190 12.43 -10.69 -5.67
C LEU A 190 13.88 -10.27 -5.36
N SER A 191 14.31 -10.46 -4.11
CA SER A 191 15.70 -10.20 -3.69
C SER A 191 16.70 -11.01 -4.53
N SER A 192 16.45 -12.30 -4.79
CA SER A 192 17.34 -13.12 -5.63
C SER A 192 17.42 -12.67 -7.10
N LYS A 193 16.45 -11.87 -7.58
CA LYS A 193 16.46 -11.23 -8.89
C LYS A 193 17.11 -9.85 -8.89
N GLY A 194 17.68 -9.43 -7.76
CA GLY A 194 18.28 -8.11 -7.59
C GLY A 194 17.25 -6.98 -7.42
N ILE A 195 15.99 -7.30 -7.09
CA ILE A 195 14.95 -6.30 -6.81
C ILE A 195 14.97 -6.00 -5.30
N PRO A 196 15.42 -4.81 -4.86
CA PRO A 196 15.66 -4.54 -3.44
C PRO A 196 14.40 -4.64 -2.58
N GLN A 197 14.53 -5.26 -1.41
CA GLN A 197 13.48 -5.41 -0.40
C GLN A 197 13.88 -4.63 0.86
N LEU A 198 13.16 -3.54 1.18
CA LEU A 198 13.41 -2.73 2.37
C LEU A 198 12.22 -2.81 3.33
N ALA A 199 12.50 -2.94 4.62
CA ALA A 199 11.48 -2.93 5.67
C ALA A 199 11.75 -1.83 6.69
N VAL A 200 10.71 -1.09 7.06
CA VAL A 200 10.71 -0.08 8.12
C VAL A 200 9.67 -0.47 9.15
N VAL A 201 10.10 -0.96 10.31
CA VAL A 201 9.24 -1.37 11.42
C VAL A 201 8.93 -0.17 12.28
N MET A 202 7.67 0.27 12.23
CA MET A 202 7.18 1.50 12.84
C MET A 202 6.15 1.24 13.94
N GLY A 203 6.04 0.00 14.40
CA GLY A 203 5.10 -0.45 15.41
C GLY A 203 5.22 -1.95 15.65
N SER A 204 4.10 -2.59 15.99
CA SER A 204 4.08 -4.03 16.24
C SER A 204 4.37 -4.81 14.96
N CYS A 205 5.17 -5.87 15.08
CA CYS A 205 5.49 -6.81 14.03
C CYS A 205 5.59 -8.21 14.66
N THR A 206 4.44 -8.89 14.76
CA THR A 206 4.30 -10.15 15.50
C THR A 206 4.10 -11.36 14.59
N ALA A 207 4.58 -12.52 15.04
CA ALA A 207 4.39 -13.83 14.41
C ALA A 207 4.79 -13.83 12.95
N GLY A 208 3.88 -14.17 12.03
CA GLY A 208 4.18 -14.18 10.60
C GLY A 208 4.70 -12.82 10.11
N GLY A 209 4.20 -11.70 10.65
CA GLY A 209 4.64 -10.37 10.25
C GLY A 209 6.15 -10.15 10.46
N ALA A 210 6.75 -10.82 11.45
CA ALA A 210 8.17 -10.70 11.78
C ALA A 210 9.11 -11.15 10.65
N TYR A 211 8.64 -11.99 9.74
CA TYR A 211 9.43 -12.38 8.57
C TYR A 211 9.58 -11.26 7.54
N VAL A 212 8.69 -10.27 7.50
CA VAL A 212 8.82 -9.13 6.57
C VAL A 212 10.13 -8.38 6.79
N PRO A 213 10.47 -7.91 8.01
CA PRO A 213 11.78 -7.31 8.27
C PRO A 213 12.92 -8.32 8.32
N ALA A 214 12.70 -9.55 8.81
CA ALA A 214 13.77 -10.55 8.90
C ALA A 214 14.28 -11.05 7.53
N MET A 215 13.44 -10.98 6.49
CA MET A 215 13.78 -11.39 5.11
C MET A 215 13.99 -10.21 4.16
N ALA A 216 14.00 -8.97 4.68
CA ALA A 216 14.36 -7.81 3.89
C ALA A 216 15.88 -7.70 3.73
N ASP A 217 16.35 -7.12 2.61
CA ASP A 217 17.77 -6.84 2.40
C ASP A 217 18.28 -5.81 3.41
N GLN A 218 17.41 -4.87 3.81
CA GLN A 218 17.65 -3.92 4.88
C GLN A 218 16.40 -3.73 5.74
N ALA A 219 16.59 -3.72 7.06
CA ALA A 219 15.54 -3.49 8.04
C ALA A 219 15.88 -2.29 8.93
N ILE A 220 14.95 -1.35 9.04
CA ILE A 220 15.02 -0.18 9.92
C ILE A 220 13.97 -0.35 11.01
N ILE A 221 14.34 -0.20 12.28
CA ILE A 221 13.41 -0.35 13.40
C ILE A 221 13.36 0.98 14.18
N VAL A 222 12.17 1.56 14.30
CA VAL A 222 11.99 2.81 15.06
C VAL A 222 12.13 2.53 16.55
N LYS A 223 13.17 3.09 17.18
CA LYS A 223 13.42 2.94 18.62
C LYS A 223 12.18 3.35 19.44
N GLY A 224 11.83 2.54 20.43
CA GLY A 224 10.74 2.81 21.38
C GLY A 224 9.33 2.47 20.88
N THR A 225 9.13 2.24 19.57
CA THR A 225 7.80 1.89 19.02
C THR A 225 7.82 0.64 18.15
N GLY A 226 8.90 0.40 17.40
CA GLY A 226 9.08 -0.79 16.59
C GLY A 226 9.42 -2.01 17.44
N THR A 227 8.67 -3.09 17.28
CA THR A 227 8.94 -4.37 17.93
C THR A 227 8.82 -5.51 16.92
N VAL A 228 9.71 -6.49 17.01
CA VAL A 228 9.73 -7.67 16.12
C VAL A 228 9.86 -8.92 16.98
N PHE A 229 8.90 -9.84 16.88
CA PHE A 229 8.94 -11.11 17.60
C PHE A 229 8.10 -12.19 16.93
N LEU A 230 8.56 -13.45 16.98
CA LEU A 230 7.78 -14.60 16.52
C LEU A 230 6.60 -14.91 17.44
N GLY A 231 6.74 -14.62 18.73
CA GLY A 231 5.68 -14.69 19.74
C GLY A 231 5.70 -13.43 20.59
N GLY A 232 4.58 -12.71 20.64
CA GLY A 232 4.47 -11.54 21.51
C GLY A 232 4.39 -11.91 22.99
N PRO A 233 4.48 -10.92 23.90
CA PRO A 233 4.41 -11.16 25.34
C PRO A 233 3.22 -12.02 25.80
N PRO A 234 1.99 -11.88 25.25
CA PRO A 234 0.89 -12.76 25.60
C PRO A 234 1.16 -14.24 25.28
N LEU A 235 1.87 -14.54 24.18
CA LEU A 235 2.20 -15.92 23.79
C LEU A 235 3.34 -16.49 24.65
N VAL A 236 4.36 -15.68 24.94
CA VAL A 236 5.48 -16.07 25.81
C VAL A 236 4.98 -16.41 27.21
N LYS A 237 4.14 -15.54 27.78
CA LYS A 237 3.48 -15.77 29.07
C LYS A 237 2.63 -17.04 29.07
N ALA A 238 1.84 -17.27 28.03
CA ALA A 238 1.02 -18.47 27.93
C ALA A 238 1.85 -19.76 27.80
N ALA A 239 3.00 -19.71 27.12
CA ALA A 239 3.84 -20.88 26.87
C ALA A 239 4.79 -21.21 28.04
N THR A 240 5.27 -20.19 28.76
CA THR A 240 6.39 -20.33 29.71
C THR A 240 6.10 -19.78 31.11
N GLY A 241 5.10 -18.92 31.26
CA GLY A 241 4.85 -18.16 32.48
C GLY A 241 5.75 -16.94 32.70
N GLU A 242 6.65 -16.63 31.76
CA GLU A 242 7.53 -15.45 31.81
C GLU A 242 6.74 -14.14 31.56
N ASP A 243 7.08 -13.09 32.32
CA ASP A 243 6.44 -11.75 32.28
C ASP A 243 7.22 -10.73 31.43
#